data_AF-A0A939VNK9-F1
#
_entry.id   AF-A0A939VNK9-F1
#
_cell.length_a   1.000
_cell.length_b   1.000
_cell.length_c   1.000
_cell.angle_alpha   90.00
_cell.angle_beta   90.00
_cell.angle_gamma   90.00
#
_symmetry.space_group_name_H-M   'P 1'
#
loop_
_entity.id
_entity.type
_entity.pdbx_description
1 polymer ?
#
loop_
_entity_poly.entity_id
_entity_poly.type
_entity_poly.pdbx_seq_one_letter_code
_entity_poly.pdbx_strand_id
1 'polypeptide(L)'
;MCDRLGLMVWEEPLSWGNTAEELEMPRFLDTLAQQQEQTIRNSFNHPSLIIHGFLNECASDTEPGIQAVKRMAEICHRLDPTRPATFASNRPLRDQCFDFVDIVSMNVYPGWYGEGDISSVPERLED
;
A
#
# COMPACT_ATOMS: atom_id res chain seq x y z
N MET A 1 3.61 -20.70 -8.28
CA MET A 1 2.50 -21.12 -9.18
C MET A 1 2.16 -20.02 -10.18
N CYS A 2 2.03 -18.76 -9.73
CA CYS A 2 1.67 -17.62 -10.57
C CYS A 2 2.56 -17.47 -11.82
N ASP A 3 3.89 -17.58 -11.71
CA ASP A 3 4.79 -17.50 -12.87
C ASP A 3 4.42 -18.50 -13.98
N ARG A 4 4.08 -19.73 -13.58
CA ARG A 4 3.78 -20.82 -14.53
C ARG A 4 2.41 -20.67 -15.17
N LEU A 5 1.50 -19.98 -14.50
CA LEU A 5 0.13 -19.76 -14.95
C LEU A 5 -0.04 -18.42 -15.68
N GLY A 6 0.99 -17.56 -15.68
CA GLY A 6 0.89 -16.21 -16.23
C GLY A 6 -0.05 -15.32 -15.42
N LEU A 7 -0.17 -15.54 -14.10
CA LEU A 7 -0.94 -14.67 -13.22
C LEU A 7 -0.09 -13.48 -12.77
N MET A 8 -0.64 -12.29 -12.84
CA MET A 8 0.00 -11.06 -12.34
C MET A 8 -0.19 -10.95 -10.82
N VAL A 9 0.85 -10.54 -10.12
CA VAL A 9 0.91 -10.49 -8.65
C VAL A 9 1.34 -9.10 -8.19
N TRP A 10 0.57 -8.55 -7.26
CA TRP A 10 0.98 -7.53 -6.30
C TRP A 10 1.34 -8.28 -5.01
N GLU A 11 2.55 -8.10 -4.50
CA GLU A 11 3.00 -8.67 -3.22
C GLU A 11 3.34 -7.56 -2.22
N GLU A 12 3.01 -7.76 -0.96
CA GLU A 12 3.33 -6.85 0.15
C GLU A 12 3.72 -7.64 1.40
N PRO A 13 4.59 -7.10 2.29
CA PRO A 13 4.84 -7.69 3.59
C PRO A 13 3.63 -7.54 4.51
N LEU A 14 3.65 -8.29 5.63
CA LEU A 14 2.56 -8.28 6.60
C LEU A 14 2.50 -6.94 7.36
N SER A 15 1.60 -6.06 6.92
CA SER A 15 1.28 -4.78 7.56
C SER A 15 -0.14 -4.39 7.16
N TRP A 16 -0.98 -4.07 8.15
CA TRP A 16 -2.38 -3.75 7.93
C TRP A 16 -2.90 -2.79 8.99
N GLY A 17 -3.56 -1.72 8.58
CA GLY A 17 -4.33 -0.83 9.46
C GLY A 17 -3.48 -0.10 10.50
N ASN A 18 -2.19 0.10 10.24
CA ASN A 18 -1.28 0.61 11.27
C ASN A 18 -1.62 2.04 11.71
N THR A 19 -1.65 2.24 13.03
CA THR A 19 -1.97 3.53 13.64
C THR A 19 -0.78 4.49 13.58
N ALA A 20 -1.03 5.80 13.76
CA ALA A 20 0.05 6.78 13.84
C ALA A 20 1.03 6.47 14.99
N GLU A 21 0.52 6.06 16.16
CA GLU A 21 1.34 5.67 17.32
C GLU A 21 2.25 4.48 16.98
N GLU A 22 1.73 3.48 16.26
CA GLU A 22 2.55 2.35 15.80
C GLU A 22 3.65 2.78 14.85
N LEU A 23 3.32 3.66 13.90
CA LEU A 23 4.26 4.15 12.90
C LEU A 23 5.28 5.14 13.48
N GLU A 24 5.05 5.72 14.65
CA GLU A 24 6.06 6.49 15.39
C GLU A 24 7.09 5.62 16.09
N MET A 25 6.75 4.35 16.39
CA MET A 25 7.66 3.45 17.12
C MET A 25 8.87 3.07 16.24
N PRO A 26 10.11 3.46 16.59
CA PRO A 26 11.26 3.22 15.71
C PRO A 26 11.52 1.74 15.43
N ARG A 27 11.33 0.88 16.46
CA ARG A 27 11.48 -0.58 16.31
C ARG A 27 10.46 -1.18 15.35
N PHE A 28 9.25 -0.61 15.31
CA PHE A 28 8.20 -1.05 14.40
C PHE A 28 8.58 -0.71 12.96
N LEU A 29 8.96 0.54 12.68
CA LEU A 29 9.41 0.97 11.36
C LEU A 29 10.65 0.22 10.86
N ASP A 30 11.61 -0.07 11.74
CA ASP A 30 12.79 -0.83 11.37
C ASP A 30 12.45 -2.28 11.04
N THR A 31 11.51 -2.88 11.75
CA THR A 31 11.02 -4.23 11.46
C THR A 31 10.28 -4.26 10.13
N LEU A 32 9.40 -3.28 9.87
CA LEU A 32 8.71 -3.14 8.59
C LEU A 32 9.68 -2.97 7.43
N ALA A 33 10.69 -2.10 7.58
CA ALA A 33 11.72 -1.92 6.57
C ALA A 33 12.46 -3.23 6.26
N GLN A 34 12.88 -3.97 7.31
CA GLN A 34 13.53 -5.26 7.14
C GLN A 34 12.64 -6.29 6.43
N GLN A 35 11.35 -6.33 6.76
CA GLN A 35 10.37 -7.21 6.12
C GLN A 35 10.15 -6.83 4.64
N GLN A 36 10.06 -5.54 4.31
CA GLN A 36 9.98 -5.07 2.93
C GLN A 36 11.21 -5.49 2.13
N GLU A 37 12.41 -5.24 2.67
CA GLU A 37 13.66 -5.64 2.01
C GLU A 37 13.73 -7.16 1.77
N GLN A 38 13.35 -7.94 2.77
CA GLN A 38 13.37 -9.40 2.67
C GLN A 38 12.36 -9.91 1.64
N THR A 39 11.16 -9.33 1.61
CA THR A 39 10.11 -9.69 0.64
C THR A 39 10.59 -9.45 -0.78
N ILE A 40 11.12 -8.25 -1.07
CA ILE A 40 11.66 -7.90 -2.40
C ILE A 40 12.79 -8.87 -2.79
N ARG A 41 13.75 -9.13 -1.89
CA ARG A 41 14.88 -10.02 -2.18
C ARG A 41 14.45 -11.46 -2.45
N ASN A 42 13.45 -11.95 -1.71
CA ASN A 42 12.95 -13.30 -1.88
C ASN A 42 12.24 -13.48 -3.23
N SER A 43 11.47 -12.47 -3.64
CA SER A 43 10.61 -12.57 -4.82
C SER A 43 11.17 -11.90 -6.07
N PHE A 44 12.39 -11.36 -6.01
CA PHE A 44 13.01 -10.54 -7.08
C PHE A 44 12.92 -11.17 -8.48
N ASN A 45 13.16 -12.47 -8.57
CA ASN A 45 13.22 -13.20 -9.84
C ASN A 45 11.87 -13.76 -10.30
N HIS A 46 10.77 -13.50 -9.58
CA HIS A 46 9.43 -13.93 -10.00
C HIS A 46 8.88 -12.99 -11.08
N PRO A 47 8.74 -13.43 -12.35
CA PRO A 47 8.15 -12.60 -13.40
C PRO A 47 6.66 -12.35 -13.18
N SER A 48 5.96 -13.17 -12.38
CA SER A 48 4.57 -12.91 -12.01
C SER A 48 4.42 -11.70 -11.09
N LEU A 49 5.43 -11.39 -10.27
CA LEU A 49 5.44 -10.20 -9.44
C LEU A 49 5.64 -8.98 -10.33
N ILE A 50 4.65 -8.10 -10.35
CA ILE A 50 4.65 -6.89 -11.18
C ILE A 50 4.51 -5.59 -10.37
N ILE A 51 4.11 -5.67 -9.10
CA ILE A 51 3.91 -4.50 -8.23
C ILE A 51 4.40 -4.84 -6.82
N HIS A 52 5.19 -3.95 -6.22
CA HIS A 52 5.54 -4.00 -4.80
C HIS A 52 4.54 -3.16 -3.99
N GLY A 53 3.82 -3.81 -3.09
CA GLY A 53 2.96 -3.18 -2.11
C GLY A 53 3.61 -3.05 -0.75
N PHE A 54 2.99 -2.23 0.11
CA PHE A 54 3.32 -2.08 1.52
C PHE A 54 2.16 -1.41 2.27
N LEU A 55 2.17 -1.45 3.60
CA LEU A 55 1.35 -0.61 4.50
C LEU A 55 -0.15 -0.51 4.15
N ASN A 56 -0.83 -1.63 3.86
CA ASN A 56 -2.26 -1.61 3.57
C ASN A 56 -3.04 -0.87 4.68
N GLU A 57 -3.82 0.15 4.31
CA GLU A 57 -4.71 0.92 5.18
C GLU A 57 -4.04 1.63 6.38
N CYS A 58 -2.72 1.86 6.32
CA CYS A 58 -2.00 2.58 7.36
C CYS A 58 -2.49 4.03 7.51
N ALA A 59 -2.14 4.71 8.61
CA ALA A 59 -2.47 6.11 8.90
C ALA A 59 -1.84 7.16 7.95
N SER A 60 -2.07 7.03 6.65
CA SER A 60 -1.53 7.85 5.55
C SER A 60 -2.03 9.30 5.54
N ASP A 61 -2.96 9.66 6.42
CA ASP A 61 -3.41 11.03 6.69
C ASP A 61 -2.67 11.71 7.85
N THR A 62 -1.57 11.11 8.33
CA THR A 62 -0.79 11.61 9.48
C THR A 62 0.69 11.72 9.15
N GLU A 63 1.43 12.60 9.86
CA GLU A 63 2.87 12.77 9.65
C GLU A 63 3.67 11.45 9.81
N PRO A 64 3.43 10.60 10.83
CA PRO A 64 4.10 9.31 10.93
C PRO A 64 3.80 8.38 9.75
N GLY A 65 2.56 8.39 9.24
CA GLY A 65 2.17 7.62 8.07
C GLY A 65 2.85 8.09 6.80
N ILE A 66 2.94 9.41 6.60
CA ILE A 66 3.68 10.03 5.49
C ILE A 66 5.15 9.56 5.49
N GLN A 67 5.81 9.64 6.64
CA GLN A 67 7.21 9.20 6.77
C GLN A 67 7.37 7.69 6.52
N ALA A 68 6.43 6.87 7.01
CA ALA A 68 6.44 5.43 6.80
C ALA A 68 6.26 5.06 5.33
N VAL A 69 5.26 5.62 4.65
CA VAL A 69 4.99 5.38 3.22
C VAL A 69 6.18 5.81 2.37
N LYS A 70 6.70 7.02 2.61
CA LYS A 70 7.89 7.50 1.91
C LYS A 70 9.09 6.56 2.08
N ARG A 71 9.36 6.11 3.30
CA ARG A 71 10.45 5.17 3.59
C ARG A 71 10.26 3.84 2.85
N MET A 72 9.04 3.30 2.78
CA MET A 72 8.77 2.03 2.09
C MET A 72 8.90 2.15 0.57
N ALA A 73 8.38 3.24 -0.01
CA ALA A 73 8.55 3.54 -1.44
C ALA A 73 10.03 3.64 -1.82
N GLU A 74 10.82 4.40 -1.03
CA GLU A 74 12.27 4.53 -1.23
C GLU A 74 13.00 3.17 -1.15
N ILE A 75 12.59 2.28 -0.25
CA ILE A 75 13.14 0.92 -0.17
C ILE A 75 12.82 0.13 -1.44
N CYS A 76 11.57 0.19 -1.92
CA CYS A 76 11.15 -0.50 -3.15
C CYS A 76 11.98 -0.03 -4.34
N HIS A 77 12.03 1.28 -4.60
CA HIS A 77 12.78 1.83 -5.73
C HIS A 77 14.29 1.61 -5.63
N ARG A 78 14.86 1.59 -4.41
CA ARG A 78 16.28 1.32 -4.21
C ARG A 78 16.65 -0.14 -4.48
N LEU A 79 15.81 -1.09 -4.08
CA LEU A 79 16.11 -2.52 -4.21
C LEU A 79 15.67 -3.10 -5.55
N ASP A 80 14.57 -2.59 -6.11
CA ASP A 80 14.03 -3.02 -7.39
C ASP A 80 13.42 -1.83 -8.15
N PRO A 81 14.25 -1.05 -8.87
CA PRO A 81 13.77 0.08 -9.67
C PRO A 81 12.98 -0.36 -10.91
N THR A 82 12.79 -1.66 -11.15
CA THR A 82 12.15 -2.17 -12.37
C THR A 82 10.65 -2.36 -12.23
N ARG A 83 10.12 -2.30 -11.00
CA ARG A 83 8.71 -2.52 -10.69
C ARG A 83 8.11 -1.33 -9.93
N PRO A 84 6.85 -0.95 -10.23
CA PRO A 84 6.16 0.11 -9.50
C PRO A 84 5.91 -0.27 -8.03
N ALA A 85 5.84 0.76 -7.21
CA ALA A 85 5.54 0.71 -5.79
C ALA A 85 4.16 1.34 -5.51
N THR A 86 3.39 0.74 -4.60
CA THR A 86 2.05 1.22 -4.21
C THR A 86 1.72 0.85 -2.76
N PHE A 87 0.63 1.39 -2.24
CA PHE A 87 -0.07 0.89 -1.07
C PHE A 87 -1.58 1.04 -1.28
N ALA A 88 -2.38 0.22 -0.61
CA ALA A 88 -3.83 0.34 -0.65
C ALA A 88 -4.31 1.27 0.47
N SER A 89 -4.86 2.43 0.10
CA SER A 89 -5.42 3.41 1.05
C SER A 89 -6.92 3.20 1.28
N ASN A 90 -7.39 3.28 2.52
CA ASN A 90 -8.82 3.43 2.84
C ASN A 90 -9.21 4.89 3.17
N ARG A 91 -8.36 5.87 2.82
CA ARG A 91 -8.55 7.30 3.10
C ARG A 91 -8.60 8.13 1.81
N PRO A 92 -9.40 7.76 0.80
CA PRO A 92 -9.31 8.31 -0.56
C PRO A 92 -9.34 9.85 -0.63
N LEU A 93 -10.07 10.53 0.27
CA LEU A 93 -10.20 11.99 0.30
C LEU A 93 -9.24 12.71 1.27
N ARG A 94 -8.53 11.96 2.12
CA ARG A 94 -7.67 12.50 3.19
C ARG A 94 -6.23 12.00 3.12
N ASP A 95 -5.95 11.09 2.21
CA ASP A 95 -4.62 10.53 2.01
C ASP A 95 -3.64 11.64 1.62
N GLN A 96 -2.48 11.67 2.27
CA GLN A 96 -1.42 12.63 2.01
C GLN A 96 -0.19 11.98 1.36
N CYS A 97 -0.32 10.74 0.91
CA CYS A 97 0.79 9.89 0.48
C CYS A 97 0.75 9.50 -1.01
N PHE A 98 -0.28 9.89 -1.76
CA PHE A 98 -0.41 9.53 -3.18
C PHE A 98 0.73 10.06 -4.07
N ASP A 99 1.40 11.14 -3.68
CA ASP A 99 2.57 11.67 -4.40
C ASP A 99 3.84 10.84 -4.23
N PHE A 100 3.86 9.85 -3.33
CA PHE A 100 5.05 9.02 -3.04
C PHE A 100 5.03 7.64 -3.73
N VAL A 101 4.00 7.34 -4.53
CA VAL A 101 3.82 6.03 -5.17
C VAL A 101 3.65 6.15 -6.67
N ASP A 102 3.95 5.06 -7.40
CA ASP A 102 3.82 5.01 -8.85
C ASP A 102 2.38 4.72 -9.29
N ILE A 103 1.61 4.04 -8.43
CA ILE A 103 0.22 3.67 -8.66
C ILE A 103 -0.58 4.07 -7.41
N VAL A 104 -1.61 4.89 -7.61
CA VAL A 104 -2.60 5.20 -6.57
C VAL A 104 -3.60 4.06 -6.48
N SER A 105 -3.72 3.47 -5.29
CA SER A 105 -4.63 2.34 -5.03
C SER A 105 -5.50 2.63 -3.81
N MET A 106 -6.79 2.33 -3.91
CA MET A 106 -7.77 2.65 -2.87
C MET A 106 -8.70 1.46 -2.58
N ASN A 107 -8.91 1.18 -1.30
CA ASN A 107 -9.93 0.28 -0.80
C ASN A 107 -11.19 1.10 -0.53
N VAL A 108 -12.18 0.98 -1.41
CA VAL A 108 -13.49 1.64 -1.28
C VAL A 108 -14.61 0.61 -1.35
N TYR A 109 -15.63 0.79 -0.50
CA TYR A 109 -16.74 -0.16 -0.36
C TYR A 109 -18.12 0.55 -0.36
N PRO A 110 -18.43 1.39 -1.37
CA PRO A 110 -19.70 2.07 -1.45
C PRO A 110 -20.87 1.07 -1.57
N GLY A 111 -21.95 1.29 -0.81
CA GLY A 111 -23.11 0.39 -0.76
C GLY A 111 -22.92 -0.86 0.10
N TRP A 112 -21.76 -1.01 0.78
CA TRP A 112 -21.52 -2.09 1.73
C TRP A 112 -21.23 -1.57 3.15
N TYR A 113 -20.25 -0.68 3.31
CA TYR A 113 -19.94 -0.03 4.59
C TYR A 113 -20.37 1.45 4.59
N GLY A 114 -20.90 1.93 5.73
CA GLY A 114 -21.33 3.34 5.93
C GLY A 114 -22.84 3.57 5.76
N GLU A 115 -23.26 4.84 5.78
CA GLU A 115 -24.66 5.24 5.55
C GLU A 115 -24.92 5.45 4.05
N GLY A 116 -25.94 4.78 3.50
CA GLY A 116 -26.37 4.93 2.11
C GLY A 116 -26.73 3.59 1.47
N ASP A 117 -27.84 3.57 0.71
CA ASP A 117 -28.20 2.43 -0.12
C ASP A 117 -27.30 2.40 -1.37
N ILE A 118 -27.11 1.23 -1.98
CA ILE A 118 -26.36 1.07 -3.23
C ILE A 118 -26.88 2.00 -4.34
N SER A 119 -28.17 2.34 -4.29
CA SER A 119 -28.80 3.29 -5.21
C SER A 119 -28.25 4.72 -5.10
N SER A 120 -27.66 5.11 -3.97
CA SER A 120 -27.10 6.45 -3.74
C SER A 120 -25.63 6.59 -4.13
N VAL A 121 -24.99 5.51 -4.57
CA VAL A 121 -23.56 5.49 -4.94
C VAL A 121 -23.24 6.35 -6.16
N PRO A 122 -24.02 6.36 -7.26
CA PRO A 122 -23.70 7.16 -8.45
C PRO A 122 -23.56 8.65 -8.15
N GLU A 123 -24.47 9.21 -7.34
CA GLU A 123 -24.46 10.64 -6.99
C GLU A 123 -23.19 11.03 -6.21
N ARG A 124 -22.68 10.15 -5.35
CA ARG A 124 -21.48 10.42 -4.53
C ARG A 124 -20.15 10.30 -5.27
N LEU A 125 -20.12 9.70 -6.46
CA LEU A 125 -18.90 9.55 -7.27
C LEU A 125 -18.70 10.73 -8.24
N GLU A 126 -19.71 11.58 -8.40
CA GLU A 126 -19.69 12.75 -9.29
C GLU A 126 -19.33 14.07 -8.55
N ASP A 127 -19.33 14.05 -7.22
CA ASP A 127 -18.96 15.18 -6.33
C ASP A 127 -17.46 15.19 -5.97
#